data_AF-A0A959NU37-F1
#
_entry.id   AF-A0A959NU37-F1
#
_cell.length_a   1.000
_cell.length_b   1.000
_cell.length_c   1.000
_cell.angle_alpha   90.00
_cell.angle_beta   90.00
_cell.angle_gamma   90.00
#
_symmetry.space_group_name_H-M   'P 1'
#
loop_
_entity.id
_entity.type
_entity.pdbx_description
1 polymer ?
#
loop_
_entity_poly.entity_id
_entity_poly.type
_entity_poly.pdbx_seq_one_letter_code
_entity_poly.pdbx_strand_id
1 'polypeptide(L)'
;MSTISRWILPCYYTDSEHSTEPIKIDLTKHLIHILSNEVWNRKFEYGFTGGLKNTDINDIKRACVIVFPRFISGVVDGNRIPKLIEKHCGILPEYLKISNYKNWSYNIGFSIIEVEYKNPIKNIPVKKDFNGYMPNYNEEFLNTYHRHFAVLKELKFFFLAGLHLSFPTTSITIRDDNPISDGFFQISSGKRKYATLKASSSFMHEVLFQKNKLNNLITNLNGLATKWHFNLWPIKRYLIAVESYQISMDNLLDLIYSLEGLFSKNTSTDFIKMYCILTLANNKKEAKTVKEILDIGFRMRNDIAHGERSYDLFDKIKIGGKEKLAQHIYWKIKVIVAQMIIFATSKLLDNPDMRNLKFNDDDFLNLIYSNN
;
A
#
# COMPACT_ATOMS: atom_id res chain seq x y z
N MET A 1 -8.58 21.37 22.77
CA MET A 1 -8.35 21.44 21.31
C MET A 1 -7.55 20.20 20.92
N SER A 2 -7.92 19.51 19.83
CA SER A 2 -7.20 18.32 19.33
C SER A 2 -6.07 18.70 18.37
N THR A 3 -5.12 17.77 18.19
CA THR A 3 -4.09 17.85 17.15
C THR A 3 -4.45 16.92 16.01
N ILE A 4 -4.31 17.34 14.76
CA ILE A 4 -4.56 16.51 13.59
C ILE A 4 -3.29 16.41 12.75
N SER A 5 -2.88 15.18 12.47
CA SER A 5 -1.76 14.86 11.58
C SER A 5 -2.29 14.21 10.31
N ARG A 6 -1.78 14.66 9.15
CA ARG A 6 -2.28 14.23 7.84
C ARG A 6 -1.15 14.00 6.87
N TRP A 7 -1.27 12.98 6.04
CA TRP A 7 -0.44 12.79 4.86
C TRP A 7 -1.33 12.83 3.62
N ILE A 8 -1.09 13.81 2.77
CA ILE A 8 -1.84 14.05 1.54
C ILE A 8 -1.01 13.54 0.37
N LEU A 9 -1.59 12.64 -0.41
CA LEU A 9 -0.92 11.91 -1.48
C LEU A 9 -1.79 11.90 -2.75
N PRO A 10 -1.22 12.06 -3.95
CA PRO A 10 -1.97 11.92 -5.19
C PRO A 10 -2.41 10.46 -5.39
N CYS A 11 -3.53 10.22 -6.07
CA CYS A 11 -3.99 8.86 -6.35
C CYS A 11 -4.67 8.70 -7.72
N TYR A 12 -4.58 7.49 -8.28
CA TYR A 12 -5.28 7.10 -9.51
C TYR A 12 -6.54 6.26 -9.26
N TYR A 13 -7.19 6.47 -8.13
CA TYR A 13 -8.36 5.70 -7.74
C TYR A 13 -9.63 6.25 -8.37
N THR A 14 -10.43 5.34 -8.92
CA THR A 14 -11.66 5.65 -9.64
C THR A 14 -12.83 5.01 -8.91
N ASP A 15 -13.92 5.74 -8.75
CA ASP A 15 -15.19 5.16 -8.34
C ASP A 15 -15.90 4.52 -9.54
N SER A 16 -16.51 3.35 -9.36
CA SER A 16 -17.16 2.60 -10.45
C SER A 16 -18.39 3.29 -11.03
N GLU A 17 -19.00 4.21 -10.29
CA GLU A 17 -20.10 5.05 -10.76
C GLU A 17 -19.59 6.40 -11.27
N HIS A 18 -18.27 6.56 -11.40
CA HIS A 18 -17.58 7.80 -11.76
C HIS A 18 -17.90 8.98 -10.81
N SER A 19 -18.31 8.67 -9.57
CA SER A 19 -18.52 9.68 -8.54
C SER A 19 -17.18 10.28 -8.10
N THR A 20 -17.22 11.58 -7.76
CA THR A 20 -16.09 12.27 -7.12
C THR A 20 -16.30 12.51 -5.63
N GLU A 21 -17.35 11.92 -5.06
CA GLU A 21 -17.62 11.99 -3.63
C GLU A 21 -16.51 11.31 -2.82
N PRO A 22 -16.14 11.84 -1.65
CA PRO A 22 -15.07 11.26 -0.85
C PRO A 22 -15.50 9.92 -0.24
N ILE A 23 -14.67 8.88 -0.41
CA ILE A 23 -14.81 7.59 0.26
C ILE A 23 -14.02 7.66 1.56
N LYS A 24 -14.71 7.60 2.70
CA LYS A 24 -14.09 7.68 4.03
C LYS A 24 -14.13 6.33 4.73
N ILE A 25 -12.96 5.88 5.18
CA ILE A 25 -12.77 4.60 5.86
C ILE A 25 -12.21 4.88 7.26
N ASP A 26 -12.98 4.55 8.29
CA ASP A 26 -12.56 4.69 9.69
C ASP A 26 -11.67 3.51 10.10
N LEU A 27 -10.45 3.81 10.50
CA LEU A 27 -9.44 2.85 10.92
C LEU A 27 -9.06 3.02 12.40
N THR A 28 -9.86 3.75 13.18
CA THR A 28 -9.55 4.06 14.59
C THR A 28 -9.35 2.80 15.42
N LYS A 29 -10.32 1.87 15.37
CA LYS A 29 -10.24 0.60 16.09
C LYS A 29 -9.07 -0.26 15.62
N HIS A 30 -8.83 -0.30 14.31
CA HIS A 30 -7.73 -1.05 13.71
C HIS A 30 -6.38 -0.52 14.21
N LEU A 31 -6.16 0.80 14.18
CA LEU A 31 -4.92 1.41 14.65
C LEU A 31 -4.67 1.12 16.13
N ILE A 32 -5.69 1.32 16.98
CA ILE A 32 -5.60 1.03 18.42
C ILE A 32 -5.22 -0.43 18.63
N HIS A 33 -5.87 -1.35 17.93
CA HIS A 33 -5.59 -2.78 18.03
C HIS A 33 -4.18 -3.13 17.55
N ILE A 34 -3.73 -2.57 16.43
CA ILE A 34 -2.38 -2.78 15.88
C ILE A 34 -1.30 -2.31 16.87
N LEU A 35 -1.46 -1.12 17.45
CA LEU A 35 -0.51 -0.57 18.43
C LEU A 35 -0.55 -1.35 19.75
N SER A 36 -1.72 -1.82 20.18
CA SER A 36 -1.87 -2.61 21.42
C SER A 36 -1.17 -3.98 21.33
N ASN A 37 -1.03 -4.53 20.12
CA ASN A 37 -0.28 -5.77 19.87
C ASN A 37 1.22 -5.52 19.61
N GLU A 38 1.74 -4.35 20.00
CA GLU A 38 3.17 -4.01 19.92
C GLU A 38 3.77 -4.22 18.53
N VAL A 39 3.10 -3.74 17.48
CA VAL A 39 3.53 -3.90 16.07
C VAL A 39 4.99 -3.50 15.80
N TRP A 40 5.61 -2.69 16.67
CA TRP A 40 7.03 -2.33 16.60
C TRP A 40 7.99 -3.48 16.91
N ASN A 41 7.54 -4.56 17.56
CA ASN A 41 8.36 -5.73 17.91
C ASN A 41 8.49 -6.75 16.76
N ARG A 42 7.79 -6.55 15.64
CA ARG A 42 7.86 -7.48 14.51
C ARG A 42 9.24 -7.46 13.84
N LYS A 43 9.61 -8.60 13.24
CA LYS A 43 10.91 -8.77 12.56
C LYS A 43 11.14 -7.81 11.39
N PHE A 44 10.08 -7.33 10.74
CA PHE A 44 10.19 -6.50 9.54
C PHE A 44 9.35 -5.23 9.65
N GLU A 45 9.99 -4.08 9.50
CA GLU A 45 9.32 -2.79 9.64
C GLU A 45 8.55 -2.38 8.38
N TYR A 46 7.37 -1.77 8.54
CA TYR A 46 6.61 -1.07 7.49
C TYR A 46 6.59 0.44 7.80
N GLY A 47 6.48 0.83 9.08
CA GLY A 47 6.71 2.19 9.60
C GLY A 47 8.08 2.38 10.29
N PHE A 48 8.22 3.44 11.08
CA PHE A 48 9.40 3.68 11.92
C PHE A 48 9.18 3.12 13.33
N THR A 49 9.95 2.12 13.75
CA THR A 49 9.75 1.38 15.02
C THR A 49 9.80 2.28 16.26
N GLY A 50 10.81 3.14 16.37
CA GLY A 50 10.92 4.08 17.49
C GLY A 50 9.75 5.05 17.61
N GLY A 51 9.20 5.51 16.48
CA GLY A 51 8.01 6.37 16.45
C GLY A 51 6.75 5.63 16.92
N LEU A 52 6.55 4.40 16.44
CA LEU A 52 5.36 3.61 16.80
C LEU A 52 5.33 3.24 18.28
N LYS A 53 6.46 2.76 18.83
CA LYS A 53 6.59 2.37 20.25
C LYS A 53 6.25 3.51 21.22
N ASN A 54 6.58 4.75 20.84
CA ASN A 54 6.39 5.94 21.68
C ASN A 54 5.03 6.63 21.47
N THR A 55 4.10 5.97 20.78
CA THR A 55 2.74 6.47 20.55
C THR A 55 1.83 6.05 21.70
N ASP A 56 1.28 7.04 22.42
CA ASP A 56 0.23 6.79 23.41
C ASP A 56 -1.09 6.50 22.70
N ILE A 57 -1.55 5.26 22.82
CA ILE A 57 -2.78 4.77 22.21
C ILE A 57 -4.00 5.52 22.78
N ASN A 58 -3.94 5.93 24.05
CA ASN A 58 -5.04 6.64 24.71
C ASN A 58 -5.22 8.07 24.17
N ASP A 59 -4.18 8.64 23.55
CA ASP A 59 -4.25 9.95 22.91
C ASP A 59 -4.94 9.90 21.54
N ILE A 60 -5.07 8.73 20.92
CA ILE A 60 -5.71 8.59 19.60
C ILE A 60 -7.21 8.77 19.76
N LYS A 61 -7.75 9.81 19.12
CA LYS A 61 -9.19 10.10 19.07
C LYS A 61 -9.85 9.50 17.84
N ARG A 62 -9.17 9.58 16.69
CA ARG A 62 -9.69 9.07 15.40
C ARG A 62 -8.55 8.79 14.45
N ALA A 63 -8.67 7.74 13.65
CA ALA A 63 -7.83 7.47 12.49
C ALA A 63 -8.70 7.16 11.28
N CYS A 64 -8.40 7.73 10.11
CA CYS A 64 -9.12 7.41 8.88
C CYS A 64 -8.27 7.59 7.63
N VAL A 65 -8.68 6.90 6.58
CA VAL A 65 -8.24 7.18 5.21
C VAL A 65 -9.43 7.77 4.46
N ILE A 66 -9.20 8.88 3.75
CA ILE A 66 -10.18 9.54 2.91
C ILE A 66 -9.64 9.53 1.49
N VAL A 67 -10.36 8.88 0.57
CA VAL A 67 -10.03 8.86 -0.85
C VAL A 67 -10.95 9.84 -1.56
N PHE A 68 -10.37 10.78 -2.29
CA PHE A 68 -11.07 11.64 -3.24
C PHE A 68 -10.80 11.07 -4.63
N PRO A 69 -11.79 10.39 -5.26
CA PRO A 69 -11.58 9.73 -6.55
C PRO A 69 -11.17 10.70 -7.65
N ARG A 70 -10.58 10.13 -8.71
CA ARG A 70 -10.30 10.82 -9.98
C ARG A 70 -11.57 11.39 -10.60
N PHE A 71 -11.40 12.47 -11.35
CA PHE A 71 -12.46 13.01 -12.19
C PHE A 71 -12.34 12.42 -13.60
N ILE A 72 -13.39 11.79 -14.11
CA ILE A 72 -13.37 11.07 -15.39
C ILE A 72 -14.18 11.78 -16.48
N SER A 73 -15.31 12.39 -16.15
CA SER A 73 -16.18 13.01 -17.15
C SER A 73 -17.03 14.15 -16.57
N GLY A 74 -17.43 15.09 -17.45
CA GLY A 74 -18.26 16.25 -17.12
C GLY A 74 -17.53 17.59 -17.25
N VAL A 75 -18.17 18.69 -16.80
CA VAL A 75 -17.55 20.02 -16.71
C VAL A 75 -16.64 20.07 -15.48
N VAL A 76 -15.38 20.46 -15.67
CA VAL A 76 -14.38 20.40 -14.60
C VAL A 76 -14.01 21.78 -14.07
N ASP A 77 -13.88 21.86 -12.74
CA ASP A 77 -13.23 22.97 -12.06
C ASP A 77 -11.71 22.70 -12.03
N GLY A 78 -10.93 23.47 -12.80
CA GLY A 78 -9.46 23.35 -12.82
C GLY A 78 -8.81 23.54 -11.44
N ASN A 79 -9.51 24.18 -10.50
CA ASN A 79 -9.07 24.37 -9.12
C ASN A 79 -9.65 23.35 -8.13
N ARG A 80 -10.25 22.25 -8.61
CA ARG A 80 -10.87 21.21 -7.77
C ARG A 80 -9.93 20.71 -6.68
N ILE A 81 -8.71 20.29 -7.04
CA ILE A 81 -7.75 19.73 -6.10
C ILE A 81 -7.35 20.78 -5.04
N PRO A 82 -6.87 21.99 -5.40
CA PRO A 82 -6.59 23.04 -4.43
C PRO A 82 -7.75 23.34 -3.49
N LYS A 83 -8.97 23.52 -4.02
CA LYS A 83 -10.16 23.84 -3.22
C LYS A 83 -10.49 22.73 -2.22
N LEU A 84 -10.44 21.46 -2.64
CA LEU A 84 -10.74 20.34 -1.74
C LEU A 84 -9.66 20.17 -0.66
N ILE A 85 -8.38 20.30 -1.02
CA ILE A 85 -7.27 20.24 -0.06
C ILE A 85 -7.37 21.40 0.93
N GLU A 86 -7.57 22.63 0.48
CA GLU A 86 -7.71 23.80 1.35
C GLU A 86 -8.98 23.73 2.21
N LYS A 87 -10.09 23.17 1.70
CA LYS A 87 -11.30 22.90 2.51
C LYS A 87 -11.02 21.91 3.65
N HIS A 88 -10.22 20.86 3.40
CA HIS A 88 -9.95 19.81 4.41
C HIS A 88 -8.80 20.15 5.36
N CYS A 89 -7.74 20.77 4.84
CA CYS A 89 -6.50 21.06 5.56
C CYS A 89 -6.45 22.51 6.09
N GLY A 90 -7.33 23.38 5.59
CA GLY A 90 -7.25 24.83 5.67
C GLY A 90 -6.04 25.38 4.90
N ILE A 91 -6.02 26.69 4.69
CA ILE A 91 -4.92 27.38 4.01
C ILE A 91 -3.60 27.14 4.78
N LEU A 92 -2.55 26.75 4.06
CA LEU A 92 -1.21 26.56 4.59
C LEU A 92 -0.44 27.89 4.56
N PRO A 93 0.31 28.23 5.63
CA PRO A 93 1.16 29.41 5.61
C PRO A 93 2.20 29.39 4.48
N GLU A 94 2.34 30.50 3.76
CA GLU A 94 3.24 30.62 2.60
C GLU A 94 4.70 30.34 2.92
N TYR A 95 5.16 30.68 4.13
CA TYR A 95 6.54 30.46 4.56
C TYR A 95 6.94 28.98 4.60
N LEU A 96 5.98 28.04 4.59
CA LEU A 96 6.23 26.61 4.52
C LEU A 96 6.54 26.12 3.10
N LYS A 97 6.29 26.95 2.07
CA LYS A 97 6.57 26.64 0.65
C LYS A 97 5.91 25.33 0.15
N ILE A 98 4.71 25.01 0.62
CA ILE A 98 3.93 23.84 0.20
C ILE A 98 2.86 24.26 -0.80
N SER A 99 3.17 24.14 -2.09
CA SER A 99 2.27 24.49 -3.20
C SER A 99 2.25 23.45 -4.33
N ASN A 100 2.96 22.34 -4.14
CA ASN A 100 3.14 21.24 -5.09
C ASN A 100 1.80 20.66 -5.59
N TYR A 101 0.81 20.48 -4.70
CA TYR A 101 -0.53 19.98 -5.04
C TYR A 101 -1.33 20.90 -5.97
N LYS A 102 -0.92 22.17 -6.13
CA LYS A 102 -1.57 23.11 -7.07
C LYS A 102 -1.22 22.81 -8.52
N ASN A 103 -0.14 22.06 -8.75
CA ASN A 103 0.30 21.63 -10.08
C ASN A 103 -0.23 20.24 -10.46
N TRP A 104 -0.94 19.57 -9.56
CA TRP A 104 -1.55 18.28 -9.87
C TRP A 104 -2.66 18.45 -10.90
N SER A 105 -2.67 17.58 -11.91
CA SER A 105 -3.71 17.60 -12.94
C SER A 105 -5.09 17.43 -12.30
N TYR A 106 -6.05 18.25 -12.70
CA TYR A 106 -7.41 18.25 -12.14
C TYR A 106 -8.13 16.88 -12.24
N ASN A 107 -7.69 16.03 -13.18
CA ASN A 107 -8.27 14.71 -13.44
C ASN A 107 -7.82 13.65 -12.42
N ILE A 108 -6.74 13.89 -11.67
CA ILE A 108 -6.28 12.93 -10.68
C ILE A 108 -7.12 13.02 -9.40
N GLY A 109 -7.07 11.96 -8.61
CA GLY A 109 -7.60 11.95 -7.25
C GLY A 109 -6.51 12.28 -6.24
N PHE A 110 -6.88 12.32 -4.97
CA PHE A 110 -5.91 12.31 -3.88
C PHE A 110 -6.45 11.55 -2.67
N SER A 111 -5.55 11.03 -1.85
CA SER A 111 -5.87 10.35 -0.61
C SER A 111 -5.30 11.13 0.58
N ILE A 112 -6.04 11.14 1.69
CA ILE A 112 -5.62 11.71 2.96
C ILE A 112 -5.61 10.59 4.00
N ILE A 113 -4.44 10.33 4.57
CA ILE A 113 -4.29 9.50 5.76
C ILE A 113 -4.26 10.44 6.96
N GLU A 114 -5.18 10.30 7.90
CA GLU A 114 -5.39 11.26 8.98
C GLU A 114 -5.49 10.57 10.33
N VAL A 115 -4.80 11.12 11.32
CA VAL A 115 -4.97 10.76 12.73
C VAL A 115 -5.18 12.03 13.56
N GLU A 116 -6.26 12.01 14.33
CA GLU A 116 -6.60 13.03 15.32
C GLU A 116 -6.22 12.53 16.71
N TYR A 117 -5.47 13.37 17.42
CA TYR A 117 -4.98 13.16 18.78
C TYR A 117 -5.72 14.10 19.74
N LYS A 118 -6.01 13.64 20.96
CA LYS A 118 -6.73 14.41 21.99
C LYS A 118 -5.89 15.59 22.45
N ASN A 119 -4.59 15.40 22.60
CA ASN A 119 -3.68 16.37 23.17
C ASN A 119 -3.23 17.42 22.15
N PRO A 120 -3.30 18.73 22.50
CA PRO A 120 -2.79 19.80 21.66
C PRO A 120 -1.26 19.89 21.73
N ILE A 121 -0.60 20.08 20.59
CA ILE A 121 0.83 20.42 20.53
C ILE A 121 0.98 21.94 20.61
N LYS A 122 1.80 22.42 21.56
CA LYS A 122 2.10 23.86 21.74
C LYS A 122 3.29 24.33 20.92
N ASN A 123 4.27 23.47 20.68
CA ASN A 123 5.58 23.80 20.10
C ASN A 123 5.65 23.64 18.58
N ILE A 124 4.52 23.78 17.87
CA ILE A 124 4.52 23.78 16.40
C ILE A 124 5.34 24.98 15.90
N PRO A 125 6.33 24.76 15.00
CA PRO A 125 7.17 25.83 14.45
C PRO A 125 6.34 26.92 13.77
N VAL A 126 6.80 28.15 13.88
CA VAL A 126 6.22 29.34 13.26
C VAL A 126 7.26 30.05 12.41
N LYS A 127 6.86 31.06 11.62
CA LYS A 127 7.73 31.76 10.65
C LYS A 127 9.13 32.09 11.17
N LYS A 128 9.25 32.56 12.41
CA LYS A 128 10.54 32.93 13.03
C LYS A 128 11.52 31.76 13.17
N ASP A 129 11.01 30.54 13.32
CA ASP A 129 11.82 29.33 13.53
C ASP A 129 12.47 28.83 12.22
N PHE A 130 12.08 29.44 11.09
CA PHE A 130 12.67 29.22 9.76
C PHE A 130 13.66 30.32 9.37
N ASN A 131 13.93 31.29 10.27
CA ASN A 131 14.91 32.33 10.03
C ASN A 131 16.33 31.77 10.31
N GLY A 132 17.16 31.67 9.28
CA GLY A 132 18.54 31.18 9.38
C GLY A 132 18.89 30.14 8.32
N TYR A 133 20.14 29.66 8.34
CA TYR A 133 20.60 28.62 7.41
C TYR A 133 20.00 27.23 7.73
N MET A 134 19.75 26.96 9.02
CA MET A 134 19.05 25.76 9.49
C MET A 134 17.82 26.15 10.34
N PRO A 135 16.65 25.53 10.11
CA PRO A 135 15.49 25.75 10.95
C PRO A 135 15.74 25.36 12.41
N ASN A 136 15.34 26.20 13.35
CA ASN A 136 15.51 25.96 14.78
C ASN A 136 14.24 25.33 15.36
N TYR A 137 14.09 24.01 15.19
CA TYR A 137 12.93 23.28 15.68
C TYR A 137 13.11 22.82 17.12
N ASN A 138 12.05 22.95 17.90
CA ASN A 138 12.00 22.38 19.24
C ASN A 138 12.10 20.84 19.19
N GLU A 139 12.94 20.25 20.03
CA GLU A 139 13.19 18.79 20.06
C GLU A 139 11.90 17.98 20.33
N GLU A 140 11.03 18.46 21.23
CA GLU A 140 9.74 17.83 21.50
C GLU A 140 8.84 17.80 20.26
N PHE A 141 8.90 18.87 19.45
CA PHE A 141 8.18 18.91 18.18
C PHE A 141 8.77 17.92 17.18
N LEU A 142 10.10 17.81 17.07
CA LEU A 142 10.75 16.82 16.20
C LEU A 142 10.38 15.38 16.58
N ASN A 143 10.42 15.07 17.87
CA ASN A 143 10.00 13.75 18.37
C ASN A 143 8.53 13.46 18.03
N THR A 144 7.65 14.46 18.23
CA THR A 144 6.24 14.34 17.87
C THR A 144 6.01 14.20 16.37
N TYR A 145 6.79 14.93 15.57
CA TYR A 145 6.77 14.85 14.11
C TYR A 145 7.09 13.43 13.63
N HIS A 146 8.20 12.86 14.09
CA HIS A 146 8.63 11.52 13.69
C HIS A 146 7.63 10.45 14.15
N ARG A 147 7.10 10.59 15.36
CA ARG A 147 6.05 9.72 15.90
C ARG A 147 4.78 9.74 15.04
N HIS A 148 4.22 10.94 14.80
CA HIS A 148 2.97 11.06 14.05
C HIS A 148 3.13 10.59 12.61
N PHE A 149 4.27 10.88 11.97
CA PHE A 149 4.55 10.41 10.63
C PHE A 149 4.71 8.88 10.57
N ALA A 150 5.32 8.26 11.60
CA ALA A 150 5.42 6.81 11.70
C ALA A 150 4.04 6.13 11.75
N VAL A 151 3.12 6.66 12.55
CA VAL A 151 1.73 6.18 12.64
C VAL A 151 1.02 6.27 11.29
N LEU A 152 1.14 7.40 10.59
CA LEU A 152 0.52 7.56 9.27
C LEU A 152 1.13 6.62 8.23
N LYS A 153 2.45 6.39 8.27
CA LYS A 153 3.14 5.45 7.40
C LYS A 153 2.67 4.02 7.66
N GLU A 154 2.47 3.63 8.91
CA GLU A 154 1.94 2.32 9.28
C GLU A 154 0.51 2.12 8.77
N LEU A 155 -0.37 3.11 9.01
CA LEU A 155 -1.73 3.12 8.47
C LEU A 155 -1.77 3.03 6.95
N LYS A 156 -0.84 3.71 6.25
CA LYS A 156 -0.71 3.63 4.80
C LYS A 156 -0.52 2.20 4.33
N PHE A 157 0.48 1.50 4.86
CA PHE A 157 0.80 0.14 4.44
C PHE A 157 -0.31 -0.83 4.81
N PHE A 158 -0.89 -0.68 6.00
CA PHE A 158 -2.04 -1.47 6.42
C PHE A 158 -3.24 -1.30 5.47
N PHE A 159 -3.57 -0.06 5.12
CA PHE A 159 -4.64 0.24 4.17
C PHE A 159 -4.37 -0.31 2.78
N LEU A 160 -3.15 -0.11 2.24
CA LEU A 160 -2.75 -0.63 0.93
C LEU A 160 -2.80 -2.15 0.85
N ALA A 161 -2.42 -2.85 1.93
CA ALA A 161 -2.54 -4.30 2.00
C ALA A 161 -4.00 -4.73 1.84
N GLY A 162 -4.90 -4.17 2.65
CA GLY A 162 -6.33 -4.45 2.51
C GLY A 162 -6.87 -4.08 1.13
N LEU A 163 -6.43 -2.95 0.57
CA LEU A 163 -6.88 -2.47 -0.73
C LEU A 163 -6.52 -3.44 -1.86
N HIS A 164 -5.25 -3.82 -1.98
CA HIS A 164 -4.79 -4.70 -3.05
C HIS A 164 -5.34 -6.13 -2.94
N LEU A 165 -5.71 -6.58 -1.73
CA LEU A 165 -6.35 -7.88 -1.52
C LEU A 165 -7.86 -7.83 -1.83
N SER A 166 -8.47 -6.65 -1.76
CA SER A 166 -9.93 -6.49 -1.97
C SER A 166 -10.30 -6.07 -3.40
N PHE A 167 -9.40 -5.36 -4.07
CA PHE A 167 -9.58 -4.86 -5.41
C PHE A 167 -8.44 -5.35 -6.30
N PRO A 168 -8.69 -6.34 -7.19
CA PRO A 168 -7.67 -6.75 -8.15
C PRO A 168 -7.39 -5.58 -9.10
N THR A 169 -6.19 -5.03 -9.01
CA THR A 169 -5.72 -4.02 -9.97
C THR A 169 -5.30 -4.74 -11.24
N THR A 170 -6.01 -4.54 -12.34
CA THR A 170 -5.62 -5.08 -13.64
C THR A 170 -5.33 -3.95 -14.60
N SER A 171 -4.12 -3.99 -15.18
CA SER A 171 -3.80 -3.35 -16.46
C SER A 171 -4.24 -1.90 -16.62
N ILE A 172 -3.32 -0.98 -16.31
CA ILE A 172 -3.05 0.14 -17.20
C ILE A 172 -1.54 0.42 -17.15
N THR A 173 -0.94 0.52 -18.33
CA THR A 173 0.40 1.07 -18.50
C THR A 173 0.25 2.25 -19.44
N ILE A 174 0.19 3.43 -18.86
CA ILE A 174 0.57 4.64 -19.58
C ILE A 174 2.08 4.75 -19.36
N ARG A 175 2.85 4.83 -20.44
CA ARG A 175 4.24 5.29 -20.34
C ARG A 175 4.16 6.75 -19.92
N ASP A 176 4.28 6.98 -18.62
CA ASP A 176 4.30 8.31 -18.03
C ASP A 176 5.75 8.63 -17.71
N ASP A 177 6.40 9.36 -18.62
CA ASP A 177 7.80 9.76 -18.49
C ASP A 177 7.98 10.82 -17.36
N ASN A 178 6.90 11.38 -16.80
CA ASN A 178 6.92 12.40 -15.74
C ASN A 178 6.15 11.95 -14.50
N PRO A 179 6.76 11.09 -13.67
CA PRO A 179 6.05 10.48 -12.58
C PRO A 179 5.63 11.49 -11.50
N ILE A 180 4.35 11.50 -11.11
CA ILE A 180 3.87 12.24 -9.95
C ILE A 180 4.24 11.43 -8.69
N SER A 181 5.42 11.71 -8.16
CA SER A 181 5.85 11.30 -6.83
C SER A 181 5.88 12.52 -5.93
N ASP A 182 4.75 12.82 -5.32
CA ASP A 182 4.54 14.08 -4.64
C ASP A 182 3.60 13.92 -3.44
N GLY A 183 3.50 14.94 -2.61
CA GLY A 183 2.66 14.93 -1.42
C GLY A 183 3.23 15.74 -0.28
N PHE A 184 2.44 15.93 0.76
CA PHE A 184 2.89 16.66 1.93
C PHE A 184 2.31 16.07 3.21
N PHE A 185 3.12 16.15 4.26
CA PHE A 185 2.71 15.84 5.62
C PHE A 185 2.40 17.14 6.36
N GLN A 186 1.32 17.15 7.12
CA GLN A 186 0.86 18.29 7.90
C GLN A 186 0.56 17.90 9.35
N ILE A 187 0.90 18.78 10.28
CA ILE A 187 0.43 18.77 11.68
C ILE A 187 -0.31 20.09 11.94
N SER A 188 -1.53 20.00 12.48
CA SER A 188 -2.37 21.14 12.85
C SER A 188 -2.80 21.03 14.31
N SER A 189 -2.60 22.07 15.10
CA SER A 189 -3.05 22.15 16.49
C SER A 189 -3.54 23.58 16.78
N GLY A 190 -4.83 23.72 17.07
CA GLY A 190 -5.47 25.03 17.16
C GLY A 190 -5.28 25.86 15.88
N LYS A 191 -4.73 27.08 16.01
CA LYS A 191 -4.41 27.96 14.87
C LYS A 191 -3.05 27.67 14.23
N ARG A 192 -2.19 26.87 14.85
CA ARG A 192 -0.84 26.60 14.34
C ARG A 192 -0.86 25.42 13.38
N LYS A 193 -0.08 25.56 12.30
CA LYS A 193 0.10 24.53 11.28
C LYS A 193 1.56 24.44 10.90
N TYR A 194 2.03 23.22 10.74
CA TYR A 194 3.30 22.90 10.11
C TYR A 194 3.03 21.93 8.97
N ALA A 195 3.74 22.09 7.87
CA ALA A 195 3.68 21.18 6.75
C ALA A 195 5.06 21.07 6.09
N THR A 196 5.34 19.91 5.52
CA THR A 196 6.59 19.62 4.81
C THR A 196 6.32 18.66 3.66
N LEU A 197 7.09 18.78 2.59
CA LEU A 197 6.99 17.89 1.44
C LEU A 197 7.37 16.47 1.85
N LYS A 198 6.53 15.52 1.46
CA LYS A 198 6.72 14.08 1.64
C LYS A 198 6.22 13.36 0.41
N ALA A 199 7.10 13.32 -0.59
CA ALA A 199 6.89 12.64 -1.85
C ALA A 199 6.63 11.14 -1.63
N SER A 200 5.63 10.62 -2.35
CA SER A 200 5.33 9.19 -2.39
C SER A 200 4.32 8.94 -3.52
N SER A 201 4.50 7.83 -4.25
CA SER A 201 3.60 7.39 -5.31
C SER A 201 2.68 6.24 -4.87
N SER A 202 2.52 6.00 -3.57
CA SER A 202 1.93 4.76 -3.04
C SER A 202 0.48 4.48 -3.44
N PHE A 203 -0.25 5.52 -3.87
CA PHE A 203 -1.65 5.46 -4.27
C PHE A 203 -1.84 5.70 -5.77
N MET A 204 -0.73 5.77 -6.51
CA MET A 204 -0.73 6.12 -7.92
C MET A 204 -0.92 4.91 -8.83
N HIS A 205 -1.13 3.71 -8.30
CA HIS A 205 -1.61 2.59 -9.10
C HIS A 205 -3.13 2.71 -9.32
N GLU A 206 -3.63 2.16 -10.41
CA GLU A 206 -5.07 2.22 -10.69
C GLU A 206 -5.87 1.24 -9.83
N VAL A 207 -6.93 1.74 -9.18
CA VAL A 207 -7.90 0.96 -8.41
C VAL A 207 -9.29 1.42 -8.79
N LEU A 208 -10.15 0.46 -9.14
CA LEU A 208 -11.57 0.69 -9.33
C LEU A 208 -12.32 0.36 -8.03
N PHE A 209 -12.73 1.39 -7.29
CA PHE A 209 -13.59 1.27 -6.14
C PHE A 209 -15.01 0.93 -6.59
N GLN A 210 -15.41 -0.31 -6.36
CA GLN A 210 -16.79 -0.74 -6.47
C GLN A 210 -17.44 -0.60 -5.10
N LYS A 211 -18.43 0.29 -4.96
CA LYS A 211 -19.07 0.59 -3.66
C LYS A 211 -19.60 -0.66 -2.96
N ASN A 212 -20.16 -1.60 -3.72
CA ASN A 212 -20.65 -2.89 -3.21
C ASN A 212 -19.54 -3.81 -2.67
N LYS A 213 -18.27 -3.57 -3.00
CA LYS A 213 -17.09 -4.30 -2.46
C LYS A 213 -16.38 -3.59 -1.32
N LEU A 214 -16.83 -2.40 -0.91
CA LEU A 214 -16.26 -1.71 0.25
C LEU A 214 -16.38 -2.57 1.52
N ASN A 215 -17.46 -3.33 1.67
CA ASN A 215 -17.61 -4.27 2.79
C ASN A 215 -16.51 -5.34 2.80
N ASN A 216 -16.10 -5.85 1.63
CA ASN A 216 -15.00 -6.82 1.54
C ASN A 216 -13.69 -6.20 2.02
N LEU A 217 -13.43 -4.94 1.67
CA LEU A 217 -12.28 -4.20 2.17
C LEU A 217 -12.30 -4.09 3.70
N ILE A 218 -13.45 -3.71 4.28
CA ILE A 218 -13.59 -3.61 5.74
C ILE A 218 -13.38 -4.97 6.40
N THR A 219 -13.98 -6.04 5.89
CA THR A 219 -13.79 -7.41 6.41
C THR A 219 -12.33 -7.84 6.36
N ASN A 220 -11.64 -7.59 5.24
CA ASN A 220 -10.22 -7.91 5.09
C ASN A 220 -9.34 -7.11 6.07
N LEU A 221 -9.62 -5.81 6.25
CA LEU A 221 -8.91 -4.97 7.20
C LEU A 221 -9.14 -5.43 8.65
N ASN A 222 -10.38 -5.79 9.02
CA ASN A 222 -10.70 -6.33 10.34
C ASN A 222 -9.86 -7.59 10.63
N GLY A 223 -9.84 -8.54 9.70
CA GLY A 223 -9.01 -9.74 9.82
C GLY A 223 -7.53 -9.40 9.95
N LEU A 224 -6.99 -8.66 8.99
CA LEU A 224 -5.56 -8.30 8.95
C LEU A 224 -5.10 -7.57 10.21
N ALA A 225 -5.91 -6.68 10.79
CA ALA A 225 -5.53 -5.94 11.99
C ALA A 225 -5.17 -6.87 13.16
N THR A 226 -5.89 -7.99 13.31
CA THR A 226 -5.63 -8.97 14.38
C THR A 226 -4.30 -9.72 14.21
N LYS A 227 -3.74 -9.72 13.00
CA LYS A 227 -2.51 -10.45 12.65
C LYS A 227 -1.38 -9.54 12.19
N TRP A 228 -1.58 -8.22 12.14
CA TRP A 228 -0.64 -7.26 11.55
C TRP A 228 0.70 -7.15 12.30
N HIS A 229 0.71 -7.56 13.58
CA HIS A 229 1.91 -7.64 14.41
C HIS A 229 2.77 -8.90 14.12
N PHE A 230 2.24 -9.88 13.38
CA PHE A 230 2.97 -11.09 13.01
C PHE A 230 4.00 -10.85 11.90
N ASN A 231 4.76 -11.91 11.61
CA ASN A 231 5.69 -11.89 10.48
C ASN A 231 4.95 -12.05 9.15
N LEU A 232 4.57 -10.92 8.55
CA LEU A 232 3.88 -10.83 7.27
C LEU A 232 4.83 -10.48 6.11
N TRP A 233 6.09 -10.97 6.14
CA TRP A 233 7.11 -10.70 5.11
C TRP A 233 6.62 -10.80 3.66
N PRO A 234 5.80 -11.81 3.27
CA PRO A 234 5.21 -11.87 1.93
C PRO A 234 4.43 -10.60 1.58
N ILE A 235 3.54 -10.14 2.46
CA ILE A 235 2.79 -8.88 2.27
C ILE A 235 3.74 -7.68 2.14
N LYS A 236 4.82 -7.61 2.91
CA LYS A 236 5.80 -6.52 2.79
C LYS A 236 6.41 -6.46 1.38
N ARG A 237 6.90 -7.60 0.87
CA ARG A 237 7.51 -7.69 -0.45
C ARG A 237 6.49 -7.41 -1.56
N TYR A 238 5.29 -7.95 -1.41
CA TYR A 238 4.19 -7.65 -2.32
C TYR A 238 3.90 -6.16 -2.39
N LEU A 239 3.77 -5.48 -1.25
CA LEU A 239 3.53 -4.03 -1.21
C LEU A 239 4.66 -3.25 -1.90
N ILE A 240 5.94 -3.59 -1.66
CA ILE A 240 7.07 -2.96 -2.35
C ILE A 240 6.94 -3.11 -3.88
N ALA A 241 6.51 -4.28 -4.35
CA ALA A 241 6.33 -4.52 -5.78
C ALA A 241 5.18 -3.72 -6.42
N VAL A 242 4.18 -3.31 -5.64
CA VAL A 242 2.90 -2.78 -6.18
C VAL A 242 2.56 -1.37 -5.69
N GLU A 243 3.40 -0.79 -4.84
CA GLU A 243 3.18 0.52 -4.23
C GLU A 243 3.14 1.63 -5.29
N SER A 244 3.96 1.54 -6.34
CA SER A 244 4.04 2.55 -7.39
C SER A 244 3.43 2.07 -8.71
N TYR A 245 3.01 3.02 -9.54
CA TYR A 245 2.68 2.78 -10.95
C TYR A 245 3.92 2.70 -11.85
N GLN A 246 5.05 3.21 -11.35
CA GLN A 246 6.34 3.00 -11.97
C GLN A 246 6.76 1.57 -11.68
N ILE A 247 6.63 0.72 -12.68
CA ILE A 247 7.00 -0.68 -12.58
C ILE A 247 8.35 -0.85 -13.27
N SER A 248 9.27 -1.55 -12.64
CA SER A 248 10.45 -2.12 -13.27
C SER A 248 10.40 -3.63 -13.16
N MET A 249 11.29 -4.32 -13.88
CA MET A 249 11.42 -5.76 -13.74
C MET A 249 12.01 -6.18 -12.38
N ASP A 250 12.58 -5.25 -11.60
CA ASP A 250 12.93 -5.51 -10.20
C ASP A 250 11.67 -5.71 -9.35
N ASN A 251 10.57 -5.02 -9.67
CA ASN A 251 9.30 -5.26 -8.98
C ASN A 251 8.76 -6.68 -9.26
N LEU A 252 9.07 -7.30 -10.41
CA LEU A 252 8.76 -8.72 -10.63
C LEU A 252 9.53 -9.60 -9.64
N LEU A 253 10.78 -9.28 -9.32
CA LEU A 253 11.54 -10.01 -8.32
C LEU A 253 10.87 -9.94 -6.96
N ASP A 254 10.46 -8.74 -6.52
CA ASP A 254 9.72 -8.57 -5.27
C ASP A 254 8.42 -9.38 -5.22
N LEU A 255 7.69 -9.49 -6.34
CA LEU A 255 6.52 -10.37 -6.44
C LEU A 255 6.87 -11.85 -6.28
N ILE A 256 7.93 -12.32 -6.93
CA ILE A 256 8.35 -13.72 -6.84
C ILE A 256 8.89 -14.03 -5.44
N TYR A 257 9.67 -13.13 -4.84
CA TYR A 257 10.12 -13.26 -3.46
C TYR A 257 8.98 -13.19 -2.45
N SER A 258 7.92 -12.43 -2.74
CA SER A 258 6.68 -12.48 -1.96
C SER A 258 6.04 -13.87 -2.05
N LEU A 259 5.95 -14.46 -3.24
CA LEU A 259 5.40 -15.80 -3.45
C LEU A 259 6.23 -16.86 -2.72
N GLU A 260 7.55 -16.84 -2.87
CA GLU A 260 8.49 -17.76 -2.20
C GLU A 260 8.42 -17.62 -0.68
N GLY A 261 8.20 -16.40 -0.18
CA GLY A 261 8.02 -16.14 1.24
C GLY A 261 6.80 -16.82 1.87
N LEU A 262 5.83 -17.28 1.07
CA LEU A 262 4.67 -18.06 1.51
C LEU A 262 5.01 -19.53 1.80
N PHE A 263 6.26 -19.96 1.60
CA PHE A 263 6.67 -21.35 1.79
C PHE A 263 7.84 -21.47 2.79
N SER A 264 8.19 -22.71 3.13
CA SER A 264 9.37 -22.99 3.95
C SER A 264 10.66 -22.63 3.21
N LYS A 265 11.74 -22.41 3.97
CA LYS A 265 13.05 -22.18 3.35
C LYS A 265 13.44 -23.43 2.57
N ASN A 266 14.09 -23.23 1.42
CA ASN A 266 14.54 -24.31 0.53
C ASN A 266 13.42 -25.13 -0.11
N THR A 267 12.15 -24.71 -0.03
CA THR A 267 11.09 -25.31 -0.83
C THR A 267 11.42 -25.12 -2.32
N SER A 268 11.33 -26.20 -3.10
CA SER A 268 11.71 -26.16 -4.51
C SER A 268 10.75 -25.28 -5.31
N THR A 269 11.29 -24.58 -6.30
CA THR A 269 10.49 -23.77 -7.24
C THR A 269 9.37 -24.58 -7.90
N ASP A 270 9.65 -25.84 -8.25
CA ASP A 270 8.65 -26.69 -8.89
C ASP A 270 7.51 -27.07 -7.94
N PHE A 271 7.80 -27.29 -6.66
CA PHE A 271 6.76 -27.50 -5.65
C PHE A 271 5.87 -26.26 -5.50
N ILE A 272 6.48 -25.06 -5.39
CA ILE A 272 5.73 -23.79 -5.30
C ILE A 272 4.82 -23.61 -6.52
N LYS A 273 5.35 -23.87 -7.72
CA LYS A 273 4.56 -23.77 -8.95
C LYS A 273 3.39 -24.74 -8.94
N MET A 274 3.61 -26.00 -8.57
CA MET A 274 2.57 -27.02 -8.49
C MET A 274 1.49 -26.65 -7.46
N TYR A 275 1.89 -26.17 -6.29
CA TYR A 275 0.96 -25.70 -5.26
C TYR A 275 0.06 -24.58 -5.80
N CYS A 276 0.63 -23.56 -6.44
CA CYS A 276 -0.13 -22.47 -7.06
C CYS A 276 -1.09 -22.97 -8.14
N ILE A 277 -0.65 -23.91 -8.99
CA ILE A 277 -1.50 -24.49 -10.04
C ILE A 277 -2.71 -25.19 -9.43
N LEU A 278 -2.50 -26.05 -8.43
CA LEU A 278 -3.59 -26.79 -7.76
C LEU A 278 -4.53 -25.87 -6.99
N THR A 279 -4.00 -24.81 -6.37
CA THR A 279 -4.80 -23.86 -5.58
C THR A 279 -5.65 -22.95 -6.46
N LEU A 280 -5.11 -22.49 -7.60
CA LEU A 280 -5.71 -21.40 -8.38
C LEU A 280 -6.49 -21.85 -9.62
N ALA A 281 -6.21 -23.04 -10.17
CA ALA A 281 -6.82 -23.48 -11.41
C ALA A 281 -8.01 -24.42 -11.17
N ASN A 282 -9.15 -24.13 -11.79
CA ASN A 282 -10.35 -24.96 -11.69
C ASN A 282 -10.40 -26.06 -12.77
N ASN A 283 -9.54 -25.96 -13.78
CA ASN A 283 -9.52 -26.90 -14.89
C ASN A 283 -8.12 -26.97 -15.53
N LYS A 284 -7.91 -27.98 -16.38
CA LYS A 284 -6.64 -28.25 -17.06
C LYS A 284 -6.14 -27.07 -17.91
N LYS A 285 -7.05 -26.27 -18.50
CA LYS A 285 -6.68 -25.13 -19.34
C LYS A 285 -6.14 -23.97 -18.49
N GLU A 286 -6.79 -23.67 -17.39
CA GLU A 286 -6.31 -22.70 -16.39
C GLU A 286 -4.98 -23.16 -15.80
N ALA A 287 -4.86 -24.44 -15.45
CA ALA A 287 -3.64 -25.01 -14.89
C ALA A 287 -2.44 -24.83 -15.82
N LYS A 288 -2.61 -25.10 -17.12
CA LYS A 288 -1.57 -24.83 -18.14
C LYS A 288 -1.21 -23.35 -18.21
N THR A 289 -2.19 -22.46 -18.15
CA THR A 289 -1.98 -21.01 -18.22
C THR A 289 -1.18 -20.51 -17.01
N VAL A 290 -1.57 -20.91 -15.80
CA VAL A 290 -0.87 -20.57 -14.56
C VAL A 290 0.56 -21.10 -14.58
N LYS A 291 0.74 -22.36 -15.01
CA LYS A 291 2.06 -22.98 -15.19
C LYS A 291 2.96 -22.15 -16.12
N GLU A 292 2.48 -21.81 -17.31
CA GLU A 292 3.26 -21.04 -18.29
C GLU A 292 3.69 -19.67 -17.74
N ILE A 293 2.77 -18.97 -17.07
CA ILE A 293 3.06 -17.67 -16.45
C ILE A 293 4.15 -17.82 -15.38
N LEU A 294 4.01 -18.81 -14.49
CA LEU A 294 4.96 -19.06 -13.42
C LEU A 294 6.33 -19.51 -13.96
N ASP A 295 6.37 -20.40 -14.94
CA ASP A 295 7.63 -20.84 -15.57
C ASP A 295 8.41 -19.66 -16.14
N ILE A 296 7.71 -18.75 -16.83
CA ILE A 296 8.35 -17.56 -17.39
C ILE A 296 8.77 -16.60 -16.28
N GLY A 297 7.92 -16.35 -15.28
CA GLY A 297 8.26 -15.48 -14.16
C GLY A 297 9.50 -15.96 -13.40
N PHE A 298 9.54 -17.24 -13.02
CA PHE A 298 10.67 -17.83 -12.31
C PHE A 298 11.94 -17.87 -13.17
N ARG A 299 11.83 -18.12 -14.48
CA ARG A 299 12.98 -18.00 -15.39
C ARG A 299 13.53 -16.57 -15.39
N MET A 300 12.68 -15.57 -15.62
CA MET A 300 13.11 -14.17 -15.62
C MET A 300 13.80 -13.78 -14.30
N ARG A 301 13.27 -14.25 -13.16
CA ARG A 301 13.90 -14.04 -11.86
C ARG A 301 15.28 -14.71 -11.76
N ASN A 302 15.44 -15.92 -12.26
CA ASN A 302 16.74 -16.60 -12.24
C ASN A 302 17.74 -15.89 -13.16
N ASP A 303 17.34 -15.54 -14.38
CA ASP A 303 18.18 -14.81 -15.32
C ASP A 303 18.68 -13.49 -14.71
N ILE A 304 17.81 -12.74 -14.01
CA ILE A 304 18.19 -11.49 -13.33
C ILE A 304 19.08 -11.77 -12.12
N ALA A 305 18.69 -12.71 -11.25
CA ALA A 305 19.41 -12.98 -9.99
C ALA A 305 20.83 -13.55 -10.20
N HIS A 306 21.05 -14.27 -11.31
CA HIS A 306 22.36 -14.80 -11.69
C HIS A 306 23.14 -13.88 -12.64
N GLY A 307 22.61 -12.70 -12.98
CA GLY A 307 23.27 -11.72 -13.84
C GLY A 307 23.34 -12.14 -15.31
N GLU A 308 22.51 -13.07 -15.75
CA GLU A 308 22.47 -13.57 -17.12
C GLU A 308 21.77 -12.58 -18.07
N ARG A 309 20.69 -11.92 -17.60
CA ARG A 309 19.94 -10.95 -18.40
C ARG A 309 19.17 -9.95 -17.56
N SER A 310 19.20 -8.69 -17.99
CA SER A 310 18.27 -7.63 -17.57
C SER A 310 17.07 -7.57 -18.51
N TYR A 311 15.89 -7.27 -17.97
CA TYR A 311 14.66 -7.13 -18.76
C TYR A 311 14.10 -5.72 -18.63
N ASP A 312 13.69 -5.11 -19.75
CA ASP A 312 12.82 -3.93 -19.76
C ASP A 312 11.34 -4.36 -19.79
N LEU A 313 10.42 -3.53 -19.28
CA LEU A 313 8.98 -3.75 -19.38
C LEU A 313 8.49 -3.96 -20.83
N PHE A 314 9.14 -3.32 -21.79
CA PHE A 314 8.78 -3.37 -23.22
C PHE A 314 9.52 -4.46 -23.99
N ASP A 315 10.38 -5.26 -23.33
CA ASP A 315 11.00 -6.42 -23.96
C ASP A 315 9.95 -7.41 -24.45
N LYS A 316 10.21 -7.98 -25.63
CA LYS A 316 9.38 -9.05 -26.17
C LYS A 316 9.78 -10.40 -25.59
N ILE A 317 8.79 -11.14 -25.10
CA ILE A 317 8.93 -12.49 -24.56
C ILE A 317 7.87 -13.42 -25.19
N LYS A 318 8.19 -14.72 -25.29
CA LYS A 318 7.25 -15.72 -25.81
C LYS A 318 6.41 -16.32 -24.68
N ILE A 319 5.08 -16.24 -24.80
CA ILE A 319 4.08 -16.85 -23.91
C ILE A 319 3.14 -17.69 -24.77
N GLY A 320 3.08 -19.01 -24.57
CA GLY A 320 2.25 -19.90 -25.37
C GLY A 320 2.51 -19.79 -26.89
N GLY A 321 3.77 -19.58 -27.28
CA GLY A 321 4.18 -19.38 -28.68
C GLY A 321 3.92 -17.98 -29.26
N LYS A 322 3.25 -17.07 -28.52
CA LYS A 322 2.97 -15.70 -28.97
C LYS A 322 3.92 -14.69 -28.32
N GLU A 323 4.37 -13.69 -29.08
CA GLU A 323 5.12 -12.57 -28.53
C GLU A 323 4.22 -11.66 -27.70
N LYS A 324 4.66 -11.34 -26.49
CA LYS A 324 4.02 -10.39 -25.57
C LYS A 324 5.10 -9.54 -24.90
N LEU A 325 4.71 -8.40 -24.36
CA LEU A 325 5.62 -7.55 -23.58
C LEU A 325 5.90 -8.16 -22.21
N ALA A 326 7.12 -7.98 -21.69
CA ALA A 326 7.56 -8.49 -20.39
C ALA A 326 6.66 -8.03 -19.23
N GLN A 327 6.17 -6.79 -19.27
CA GLN A 327 5.18 -6.27 -18.32
C GLN A 327 3.90 -7.13 -18.20
N HIS A 328 3.54 -7.89 -19.25
CA HIS A 328 2.40 -8.80 -19.18
C HIS A 328 2.62 -9.89 -18.12
N ILE A 329 3.86 -10.37 -17.97
CA ILE A 329 4.22 -11.34 -16.94
C ILE A 329 4.14 -10.71 -15.56
N TYR A 330 4.68 -9.49 -15.37
CA TYR A 330 4.55 -8.76 -14.12
C TYR A 330 3.10 -8.71 -13.64
N TRP A 331 2.17 -8.27 -14.49
CA TRP A 331 0.75 -8.16 -14.11
C TRP A 331 0.10 -9.51 -13.81
N LYS A 332 0.44 -10.56 -14.56
CA LYS A 332 -0.09 -11.90 -14.33
C LYS A 332 0.45 -12.52 -13.05
N ILE A 333 1.74 -12.34 -12.78
CA ILE A 333 2.38 -12.77 -11.52
C ILE A 333 1.81 -11.99 -10.34
N LYS A 334 1.59 -10.68 -10.47
CA LYS A 334 0.93 -9.86 -9.43
C LYS A 334 -0.40 -10.46 -8.99
N VAL A 335 -1.25 -10.82 -9.96
CA VAL A 335 -2.57 -11.42 -9.68
C VAL A 335 -2.42 -12.77 -8.97
N ILE A 336 -1.51 -13.64 -9.44
CA ILE A 336 -1.24 -14.93 -8.81
C ILE A 336 -0.79 -14.73 -7.35
N VAL A 337 0.19 -13.85 -7.13
CA VAL A 337 0.74 -13.58 -5.79
C VAL A 337 -0.33 -13.01 -4.87
N ALA A 338 -1.15 -12.08 -5.35
CA ALA A 338 -2.26 -11.52 -4.59
C ALA A 338 -3.25 -12.62 -4.14
N GLN A 339 -3.66 -13.51 -5.05
CA GLN A 339 -4.55 -14.62 -4.72
C GLN A 339 -3.93 -15.57 -3.69
N MET A 340 -2.67 -15.94 -3.86
CA MET A 340 -1.96 -16.79 -2.88
C MET A 340 -1.84 -16.12 -1.50
N ILE A 341 -1.61 -14.80 -1.44
CA ILE A 341 -1.62 -14.06 -0.17
C ILE A 341 -3.02 -14.06 0.46
N ILE A 342 -4.09 -13.94 -0.33
CA ILE A 342 -5.47 -14.03 0.17
C ILE A 342 -5.70 -15.39 0.84
N PHE A 343 -5.33 -16.49 0.17
CA PHE A 343 -5.44 -17.84 0.74
C PHE A 343 -4.61 -18.00 2.02
N ALA A 344 -3.35 -17.54 2.01
CA ALA A 344 -2.49 -17.61 3.20
C ALA A 344 -3.02 -16.75 4.36
N THR A 345 -3.62 -15.60 4.05
CA THR A 345 -4.23 -14.72 5.05
C THR A 345 -5.48 -15.36 5.64
N SER A 346 -6.34 -15.98 4.83
CA SER A 346 -7.50 -16.73 5.33
C SER A 346 -7.04 -17.82 6.31
N LYS A 347 -6.06 -18.64 5.90
CA LYS A 347 -5.47 -19.67 6.78
C LYS A 347 -4.96 -19.09 8.10
N LEU A 348 -4.27 -17.95 8.05
CA LEU A 348 -3.74 -17.27 9.24
C LEU A 348 -4.85 -16.75 10.17
N LEU A 349 -6.00 -16.36 9.62
CA LEU A 349 -7.17 -15.93 10.39
C LEU A 349 -7.86 -17.12 11.04
N ASP A 350 -8.00 -18.23 10.30
CA ASP A 350 -8.70 -19.44 10.74
C ASP A 350 -7.85 -20.27 11.72
N ASN A 351 -6.53 -20.14 11.69
CA ASN A 351 -5.62 -20.85 12.59
C ASN A 351 -5.08 -19.93 13.71
N PRO A 352 -5.51 -20.11 14.97
CA PRO A 352 -5.10 -19.27 16.08
C PRO A 352 -3.64 -19.46 16.51
N ASP A 353 -2.98 -20.56 16.13
CA ASP A 353 -1.59 -20.86 16.50
C ASP A 353 -0.58 -20.37 15.45
N MET A 354 -1.07 -20.07 14.25
CA MET A 354 -0.23 -19.57 13.16
C MET A 354 0.22 -18.13 13.43
N ARG A 355 1.52 -17.88 13.22
CA ARG A 355 2.21 -16.59 13.52
C ARG A 355 2.96 -16.01 12.31
N ASN A 356 2.74 -16.56 11.12
CA ASN A 356 3.38 -16.16 9.87
C ASN A 356 2.50 -16.57 8.68
N LEU A 357 2.73 -15.99 7.50
CA LEU A 357 2.03 -16.37 6.27
C LEU A 357 2.79 -17.48 5.56
N LYS A 358 2.59 -18.74 5.97
CA LYS A 358 3.21 -19.90 5.30
C LYS A 358 2.26 -21.06 5.06
N PHE A 359 2.34 -21.61 3.87
CA PHE A 359 1.84 -22.94 3.58
C PHE A 359 2.83 -24.01 4.06
N ASN A 360 2.30 -25.14 4.51
CA ASN A 360 3.04 -26.33 4.90
C ASN A 360 2.67 -27.51 3.99
N ASP A 361 3.35 -28.64 4.18
CA ASP A 361 3.16 -29.81 3.34
C ASP A 361 1.75 -30.41 3.52
N ASP A 362 1.16 -30.31 4.71
CA ASP A 362 -0.21 -30.76 4.97
C ASP A 362 -1.24 -29.98 4.13
N ASP A 363 -1.04 -28.67 3.92
CA ASP A 363 -1.93 -27.90 3.04
C ASP A 363 -1.90 -28.44 1.60
N PHE A 364 -0.73 -28.86 1.13
CA PHE A 364 -0.60 -29.44 -0.20
C PHE A 364 -1.28 -30.81 -0.28
N LEU A 365 -1.13 -31.64 0.74
CA LEU A 365 -1.81 -32.94 0.82
C LEU A 365 -3.33 -32.76 0.81
N ASN A 366 -3.86 -31.77 1.55
CA ASN A 366 -5.28 -31.44 1.58
C ASN A 366 -5.84 -30.95 0.22
N LEU A 367 -4.99 -30.40 -0.66
CA LEU A 367 -5.40 -30.00 -2.02
C LEU A 367 -5.54 -31.19 -2.96
N ILE A 368 -4.76 -32.25 -2.74
CA ILE A 368 -4.75 -33.44 -3.60
C ILE A 368 -5.76 -34.48 -3.11
N TYR A 369 -5.79 -34.68 -1.80
CA TYR A 369 -6.61 -35.68 -1.16
C TYR A 369 -7.73 -34.96 -0.42
N SER A 370 -8.97 -35.18 -0.87
CA SER A 370 -10.15 -34.74 -0.12
C SER A 370 -10.12 -35.45 1.24
N ASN A 371 -10.25 -34.70 2.34
CA ASN A 371 -10.49 -35.32 3.63
C ASN A 371 -11.81 -36.12 3.52
N ASN A 372 -11.71 -37.45 3.61
CA ASN A 372 -12.87 -38.33 3.74
C ASN A 372 -13.53 -38.15 5.10
#